data_AF-A0A9D8PN32-F1
#
_entry.id   AF-A0A9D8PN32-F1
#
_cell.length_a   1.000
_cell.length_b   1.000
_cell.length_c   1.000
_cell.angle_alpha   90.00
_cell.angle_beta   90.00
_cell.angle_gamma   90.00
#
_symmetry.space_group_name_H-M   'P 1'
#
loop_
_entity.id
_entity.type
_entity.pdbx_description
1 polymer ?
#
loop_
_entity_poly.entity_id
_entity_poly.type
_entity_poly.pdbx_seq_one_letter_code
_entity_poly.pdbx_strand_id
1 'polypeptide(L)' 'MSSRLKVYGVEKTLVDCFRHRRRLGMEPVLEALKDAFSQRRLNVDELWQQAQAQRMQRVMAPYLEALL' A
#
# COMPACT_ATOMS: atom_id res chain seq x y z
N MET A 1 -1.65 31.47 -3.34
CA MET A 1 -2.19 30.67 -4.47
C MET A 1 -2.16 29.21 -4.04
N SER A 2 -3.32 28.53 -3.92
CA SER A 2 -3.36 27.08 -3.60
C SER A 2 -3.48 26.30 -4.91
N SER A 3 -2.41 25.64 -5.32
CA SER A 3 -2.39 24.80 -6.53
C SER A 3 -2.98 23.43 -6.21
N ARG A 4 -4.02 23.02 -6.94
CA ARG A 4 -4.64 21.69 -6.76
C ARG A 4 -3.79 20.61 -7.43
N LEU A 5 -3.19 19.75 -6.61
CA LEU A 5 -2.46 18.55 -7.06
C LEU A 5 -3.36 17.33 -6.91
N LYS A 6 -3.34 16.45 -7.91
CA LYS A 6 -3.99 15.14 -7.82
C LYS A 6 -3.04 14.18 -7.13
N VAL A 7 -3.47 13.61 -6.01
CA VAL A 7 -2.70 12.65 -5.21
C VAL A 7 -3.50 11.36 -5.10
N TYR A 8 -2.83 10.21 -5.15
CA TYR A 8 -3.47 8.91 -4.94
C TYR A 8 -3.79 8.68 -3.47
N GLY A 9 -4.78 7.83 -3.21
CA GLY A 9 -5.09 7.34 -1.86
C GLY A 9 -3.96 6.46 -1.29
N VAL A 10 -4.02 6.22 0.02
CA VAL A 10 -3.02 5.45 0.76
C VAL A 10 -2.93 4.02 0.21
N GLU A 11 -4.08 3.40 -0.06
CA GLU A 11 -4.19 2.02 -0.54
C GLU A 11 -3.53 1.84 -1.90
N LYS A 12 -3.87 2.71 -2.85
CA LYS A 12 -3.25 2.71 -4.18
C LYS A 12 -1.75 2.95 -4.11
N THR A 13 -1.32 3.86 -3.24
CA THR A 13 0.09 4.20 -3.03
C THR A 13 0.86 3.00 -2.48
N LEU A 14 0.33 2.29 -1.50
CA LEU A 14 0.95 1.09 -0.95
C LEU A 14 1.06 -0.04 -1.98
N VAL A 15 0.01 -0.28 -2.76
CA VAL A 15 0.05 -1.25 -3.86
C VAL A 15 1.14 -0.91 -4.87
N ASP A 16 1.29 0.37 -5.21
CA ASP A 16 2.37 0.84 -6.10
C ASP A 16 3.75 0.67 -5.46
N CYS A 17 3.90 0.95 -4.17
CA CYS A 17 5.12 0.69 -3.43
C CYS A 17 5.52 -0.79 -3.49
N PHE A 18 4.58 -1.70 -3.24
CA PHE A 18 4.80 -3.15 -3.41
C PHE A 18 5.17 -3.51 -4.85
N ARG A 19 4.50 -2.92 -5.85
CA ARG A 19 4.84 -3.15 -7.27
C ARG A 19 6.27 -2.71 -7.59
N HIS A 20 6.71 -1.57 -7.03
CA HIS A 20 8.01 -0.98 -7.27
C HIS A 20 9.07 -1.33 -6.21
N ARG A 21 8.79 -2.30 -5.33
CA ARG A 21 9.69 -2.78 -4.26
C ARG A 21 11.11 -3.11 -4.70
N ARG A 22 11.31 -3.53 -5.96
CA ARG A 22 12.66 -3.79 -6.52
C ARG A 22 13.52 -2.54 -6.59
N ARG A 23 12.91 -1.37 -6.80
CA ARG A 23 13.59 -0.07 -6.82
C ARG A 23 13.58 0.60 -5.45
N LEU A 24 12.49 0.47 -4.71
CA LEU A 24 12.31 1.14 -3.41
C LEU A 24 13.00 0.43 -2.25
N GLY A 25 13.28 -0.88 -2.39
CA GLY A 25 13.65 -1.74 -1.27
C GLY A 25 12.42 -2.28 -0.55
N MET A 26 12.52 -3.47 0.06
CA MET A 26 11.39 -4.05 0.79
C MET A 26 11.16 -3.41 2.14
N GLU A 27 12.22 -3.06 2.88
CA GLU A 27 12.10 -2.48 4.22
C GLU A 27 11.24 -1.20 4.23
N PRO A 28 11.47 -0.20 3.37
CA PRO A 28 10.63 1.01 3.35
C PRO A 28 9.16 0.72 3.00
N VAL A 29 8.91 -0.27 2.14
CA VAL A 29 7.54 -0.66 1.75
C VAL A 29 6.80 -1.29 2.95
N LEU A 30 7.49 -2.12 3.73
CA LEU A 30 6.92 -2.73 4.92
C LEU A 30 6.72 -1.73 6.05
N GLU A 31 7.64 -0.78 6.23
CA GLU A 31 7.46 0.32 7.18
C GLU A 31 6.25 1.18 6.81
N ALA A 32 6.09 1.54 5.53
CA ALA A 32 4.92 2.30 5.07
C ALA A 32 3.60 1.55 5.30
N LEU A 33 3.57 0.23 5.08
CA LEU A 33 2.39 -0.60 5.35
C LEU A 33 2.07 -0.63 6.85
N LYS A 34 3.08 -0.87 7.70
CA LYS A 34 2.93 -0.91 9.16
C LYS A 34 2.46 0.44 9.71
N ASP A 35 3.03 1.54 9.22
CA ASP A 35 2.68 2.90 9.64
C ASP A 35 1.24 3.26 9.23
N ALA A 36 0.83 2.93 8.01
CA ALA A 36 -0.54 3.17 7.56
C ALA A 36 -1.55 2.35 8.37
N PHE A 37 -1.20 1.10 8.71
CA PHE A 37 -2.02 0.23 9.55
C PHE A 37 -2.13 0.74 10.99
N SER A 38 -1.01 1.07 11.63
CA SER A 38 -0.97 1.55 13.03
C SER A 38 -1.72 2.87 13.20
N GLN A 39 -1.66 3.75 12.20
CA GLN A 39 -2.40 5.01 12.17
C GLN A 39 -3.87 4.86 11.78
N ARG A 40 -4.37 3.64 11.53
CA ARG A 40 -5.75 3.35 11.08
C ARG A 40 -6.14 4.12 9.80
N ARG A 41 -5.17 4.32 8.90
CA ARG A 41 -5.37 5.01 7.59
C ARG A 41 -5.65 4.05 6.44
N LEU A 42 -5.83 2.77 6.75
CA LEU A 42 -6.05 1.70 5.77
C LEU A 42 -7.49 1.23 5.80
N ASN A 43 -8.16 1.30 4.65
CA ASN A 43 -9.28 0.43 4.37
C ASN A 43 -8.74 -0.88 3.75
N VAL A 44 -8.84 -1.98 4.48
CA VAL A 44 -8.30 -3.28 4.08
C VAL A 44 -9.00 -3.82 2.83
N ASP A 45 -10.32 -3.62 2.71
CA ASP A 45 -11.08 -4.08 1.54
C ASP A 45 -10.67 -3.32 0.28
N GLU A 46 -10.53 -2.00 0.37
CA GLU A 46 -10.04 -1.16 -0.73
C GLU A 46 -8.59 -1.54 -1.11
N LEU A 47 -7.72 -1.75 -0.12
CA LEU A 47 -6.35 -2.20 -0.36
C LEU A 47 -6.32 -3.53 -1.11
N TRP A 48 -7.19 -4.47 -0.73
CA TRP A 48 -7.31 -5.77 -1.36
C TRP A 48 -7.83 -5.67 -2.79
N GLN A 49 -8.83 -4.83 -3.05
CA GLN A 49 -9.34 -4.55 -4.40
C GLN A 49 -8.28 -3.92 -5.31
N GLN A 50 -7.55 -2.92 -4.80
CA GLN A 50 -6.44 -2.30 -5.54
C GLN A 50 -5.32 -3.32 -5.82
N ALA A 51 -5.00 -4.18 -4.85
CA ALA A 51 -4.02 -5.25 -5.02
C ALA A 51 -4.47 -6.28 -6.07
N GLN A 52 -5.77 -6.59 -6.20
CA GLN A 52 -6.29 -7.44 -7.28
C GLN A 52 -6.11 -6.79 -8.64
N ALA A 53 -6.60 -5.57 -8.78
CA ALA A 53 -6.54 -4.82 -10.04
C ALA A 53 -5.10 -4.69 -10.55
N GLN A 54 -4.13 -4.53 -9.65
CA GLN A 54 -2.71 -4.40 -9.99
C GLN A 54 -1.92 -5.72 -9.96
N ARG A 55 -2.57 -6.87 -9.75
CA ARG A 55 -1.97 -8.23 -9.67
C ARG A 55 -0.91 -8.38 -8.56
N MET A 56 -1.10 -7.65 -7.46
CA MET A 56 -0.21 -7.61 -6.30
C MET A 56 -0.68 -8.44 -5.10
N GLN A 57 -1.89 -9.00 -5.13
CA GLN A 57 -2.44 -9.81 -4.04
C GLN A 57 -1.49 -10.86 -3.48
N ARG A 58 -0.95 -11.74 -4.34
CA ARG A 58 -0.06 -12.84 -3.90
C ARG A 58 1.19 -12.34 -3.20
N VAL A 59 1.68 -11.16 -3.60
CA VAL A 59 2.86 -10.56 -2.99
C VAL A 59 2.50 -9.93 -1.64
N MET A 60 1.33 -9.30 -1.55
CA MET A 60 0.91 -8.57 -0.36
C MET A 60 0.30 -9.45 0.73
N ALA A 61 -0.36 -10.56 0.37
CA ALA A 61 -1.06 -11.48 1.27
C ALA A 61 -0.26 -11.85 2.52
N PRO A 62 0.98 -12.38 2.45
CA PRO A 62 1.71 -12.77 3.66
C PRO A 62 2.00 -11.60 4.61
N TYR A 63 2.06 -10.37 4.09
CA TYR A 63 2.31 -9.19 4.91
C TYR A 63 1.03 -8.64 5.54
N LEU A 64 -0.12 -8.80 4.87
CA LEU A 64 -1.42 -8.43 5.44
C LEU A 64 -1.86 -9.45 6.50
N GLU A 65 -1.65 -10.74 6.26
CA GLU A 65 -1.89 -11.82 7.23
C GLU A 65 -1.07 -11.65 8.52
N ALA A 66 0.13 -11.05 8.43
CA ALA A 66 0.96 -10.79 9.60
C ALA A 66 0.52 -9.55 10.42
N LEU A 67 -0.36 -8.70 9.87
CA LEU A 67 -0.83 -7.47 10.51
C LEU A 67 -2.25 -7.60 11.09
N LEU A 68 -3.06 -8.51 10.54
CA LEU A 68 -4.43 -8.80 10.98
C LEU A 68 -4.44 -9.91 12.03
#